data_AF-A0A5J5JWG6-F1
#
_entry.id   AF-A0A5J5JWG6-F1
#
_cell.length_a   1.000
_cell.length_b   1.000
_cell.length_c   1.000
_cell.angle_alpha   90.00
_cell.angle_beta   90.00
_cell.angle_gamma   90.00
#
_symmetry.space_group_name_H-M   'P 1'
#
loop_
_entity.id
_entity.type
_entity.pdbx_description
1 polymer ?
#
loop_
_entity_poly.entity_id
_entity_poly.type
_entity_poly.pdbx_seq_one_letter_code
_entity_poly.pdbx_strand_id
1 'polypeptide(L)'
;MNAHQHRGTDQPADRRDQLPVPATSNLDADRLRILREHFMAEIANDEHRTSRTRRAFRTRPRPLLAGLAGAAALAVGAAVLLAGAGPAATPEPGRRPAGTSVAASRLAVVPLGTASSDDVSGQLERISLVAARSSAEGGRYSYRRTLYAFAVPVREQTMPGEGPMEMQPMVRREIWVEQRRFNGKGLIIDNGRQEEYDQGDVEYRHRYEELAKLPTNPDDLLKAIYADPETKEGDGTTRQQRAFDTIGTLLEQEVLPPALGAALYRAVARIPGVTIVDRSQDAAGREGIAVAREDKGARTEWIFDRTTLEYLGRRKVQTEDTRWLKKGMLLATTAVLERAMVDTLGARP
;
A
#
# COMPACT_ATOMS: atom_id res chain seq x y z
N MET A 1 62.77 39.45 -30.62
CA MET A 1 64.03 38.99 -30.02
C MET A 1 63.73 38.49 -28.61
N ASN A 2 64.33 37.35 -28.28
CA ASN A 2 64.42 36.69 -26.97
C ASN A 2 63.24 35.84 -26.47
N ALA A 3 63.52 34.53 -26.60
CA ALA A 3 62.92 33.40 -25.92
C ALA A 3 63.24 33.41 -24.42
N HIS A 4 62.42 32.72 -23.62
CA HIS A 4 62.93 31.80 -22.60
C HIS A 4 61.94 30.65 -22.38
N GLN A 5 62.47 29.44 -22.56
CA GLN A 5 61.90 28.16 -22.16
C GLN A 5 61.75 28.10 -20.64
N HIS A 6 60.68 27.49 -20.14
CA HIS A 6 60.76 26.71 -18.92
C HIS A 6 60.07 25.36 -19.08
N ARG A 7 60.89 24.33 -18.88
CA ARG A 7 60.64 22.90 -18.85
C ARG A 7 59.88 22.58 -17.54
N GLY A 8 58.69 22.01 -17.65
CA GLY A 8 57.90 21.51 -16.53
C GLY A 8 57.74 20.00 -16.66
N THR A 9 58.10 19.30 -15.59
CA THR A 9 58.24 17.86 -15.40
C THR A 9 56.92 17.08 -15.52
N ASP A 10 56.99 15.92 -16.17
CA ASP A 10 56.00 14.85 -16.14
C ASP A 10 55.76 14.35 -14.70
N GLN A 11 54.50 14.37 -14.26
CA GLN A 11 53.99 13.57 -13.16
C GLN A 11 52.62 13.03 -13.60
N PRO A 12 52.39 11.71 -13.62
CA PRO A 12 51.14 11.18 -14.15
C PRO A 12 50.00 11.43 -13.15
N ALA A 13 49.09 12.32 -13.51
CA ALA A 13 47.85 12.52 -12.77
C ALA A 13 46.96 11.29 -12.91
N ASP A 14 46.62 10.74 -11.76
CA ASP A 14 45.76 9.60 -11.49
C ASP A 14 44.40 9.73 -12.21
N ARG A 15 44.23 9.01 -13.33
CA ARG A 15 42.94 8.83 -14.01
C ARG A 15 42.14 7.76 -13.28
N ARG A 16 41.65 8.10 -12.08
CA ARG A 16 40.62 7.35 -11.39
C ARG A 16 39.74 8.31 -10.63
N ASP A 17 38.86 9.00 -11.35
CA ASP A 17 37.55 9.40 -10.84
C ASP A 17 36.75 10.10 -11.95
N GLN A 18 35.76 9.39 -12.47
CA GLN A 18 34.47 9.91 -12.93
C GLN A 18 33.63 8.72 -13.42
N LEU A 19 33.27 7.83 -12.49
CA LEU A 19 32.02 7.10 -12.66
C LEU A 19 30.90 8.10 -12.34
N PRO A 20 29.86 8.21 -13.18
CA PRO A 20 28.73 9.09 -12.87
C PRO A 20 28.15 8.69 -11.52
N VAL A 21 27.89 9.68 -10.67
CA VAL A 21 27.14 9.53 -9.43
C VAL A 21 25.88 8.71 -9.76
N PRO A 22 25.59 7.60 -9.07
CA PRO A 22 24.35 6.88 -9.32
C PRO A 22 23.22 7.88 -9.11
N ALA A 23 22.37 8.04 -10.13
CA ALA A 23 21.20 8.89 -10.02
C ALA A 23 20.43 8.45 -8.77
N THR A 24 20.49 9.26 -7.71
CA THR A 24 19.46 9.21 -6.68
C THR A 24 18.18 9.49 -7.43
N SER A 25 17.33 8.47 -7.59
CA SER A 25 16.02 8.64 -8.20
C SER A 25 15.20 9.51 -7.26
N ASN A 26 15.42 10.82 -7.36
CA ASN A 26 14.62 11.86 -6.74
C ASN A 26 13.34 11.88 -7.57
N LEU A 27 12.44 10.96 -7.27
CA LEU A 27 11.08 11.00 -7.80
C LEU A 27 10.43 12.23 -7.16
N ASP A 28 10.03 13.20 -7.98
CA ASP A 28 9.35 14.41 -7.50
C ASP A 28 8.13 14.03 -6.63
N ALA A 29 7.81 14.84 -5.63
CA ALA A 29 6.74 14.55 -4.66
C ALA A 29 5.40 14.24 -5.32
N ASP A 30 5.09 14.89 -6.44
CA ASP A 30 3.92 14.63 -7.28
C ASP A 30 3.91 13.23 -7.89
N ARG A 31 5.09 12.73 -8.28
CA ARG A 31 5.25 11.38 -8.82
C ARG A 31 5.09 10.33 -7.73
N LEU A 32 5.53 10.62 -6.50
CA LEU A 32 5.31 9.75 -5.34
C LEU A 32 3.83 9.72 -4.91
N ARG A 33 3.13 10.86 -5.02
CA ARG A 33 1.69 11.00 -4.76
C ARG A 33 0.85 10.24 -5.77
N ILE A 34 1.13 10.41 -7.07
CA ILE A 34 0.50 9.65 -8.15
C ILE A 34 0.83 8.17 -7.99
N LEU A 35 2.08 7.78 -7.73
CA LEU A 35 2.43 6.38 -7.46
C LEU A 35 1.71 5.83 -6.23
N ARG A 36 1.46 6.62 -5.19
CA ARG A 36 0.78 6.18 -3.97
C ARG A 36 -0.74 6.12 -4.12
N GLU A 37 -1.36 7.09 -4.77
CA GLU A 37 -2.79 7.08 -5.08
C GLU A 37 -3.09 6.00 -6.12
N HIS A 38 -2.22 5.86 -7.11
CA HIS A 38 -2.20 4.75 -8.06
C HIS A 38 -1.92 3.42 -7.37
N PHE A 39 -1.03 3.34 -6.36
CA PHE A 39 -0.76 2.10 -5.62
C PHE A 39 -1.89 1.73 -4.63
N MET A 40 -2.53 2.72 -4.00
CA MET A 40 -3.72 2.48 -3.16
C MET A 40 -4.94 2.09 -4.01
N ALA A 41 -5.03 2.60 -5.24
CA ALA A 41 -5.98 2.15 -6.26
C ALA A 41 -5.57 0.82 -6.90
N GLU A 42 -4.28 0.52 -7.11
CA GLU A 42 -3.76 -0.76 -7.66
C GLU A 42 -3.87 -1.89 -6.63
N ILE A 43 -3.73 -1.63 -5.33
CA ILE A 43 -4.07 -2.60 -4.27
C ILE A 43 -5.55 -3.00 -4.35
N ALA A 44 -6.39 -2.14 -4.91
CA ALA A 44 -7.80 -2.41 -5.16
C ALA A 44 -8.12 -2.91 -6.59
N ASN A 45 -7.30 -2.64 -7.62
CA ASN A 45 -7.75 -2.80 -9.02
C ASN A 45 -6.74 -3.23 -10.12
N ASP A 46 -5.41 -3.42 -9.96
CA ASP A 46 -4.65 -3.92 -11.14
C ASP A 46 -3.37 -4.79 -10.92
N GLU A 47 -3.40 -5.97 -11.55
CA GLU A 47 -2.38 -6.96 -11.95
C GLU A 47 -2.62 -7.10 -13.48
N HIS A 48 -1.64 -7.56 -14.24
CA HIS A 48 -1.63 -7.72 -15.71
C HIS A 48 -1.18 -6.51 -16.54
N ARG A 49 0.15 -6.36 -16.56
CA ARG A 49 0.87 -6.86 -17.75
C ARG A 49 1.49 -8.21 -17.37
N THR A 50 0.88 -9.34 -17.67
CA THR A 50 0.99 -9.99 -18.99
C THR A 50 0.19 -11.29 -18.94
N SER A 51 -0.65 -11.58 -19.95
CA SER A 51 -0.95 -12.93 -20.46
C SER A 51 -2.01 -12.88 -21.57
N ARG A 52 -1.63 -12.39 -22.76
CA ARG A 52 -2.29 -12.83 -24.01
C ARG A 52 -1.55 -14.07 -24.51
N THR A 53 -2.08 -15.24 -24.21
CA THR A 53 -1.84 -16.48 -24.97
C THR A 53 -3.22 -16.92 -25.49
N ARG A 54 -3.48 -17.32 -26.73
CA ARG A 54 -2.72 -18.05 -27.76
C ARG A 54 -3.35 -17.78 -29.13
N ARG A 55 -2.57 -17.95 -30.22
CA ARG A 55 -3.09 -18.67 -31.39
C ARG A 55 -1.99 -19.48 -32.05
N ALA A 56 -2.24 -20.78 -32.12
CA ALA A 56 -1.40 -21.77 -32.75
C ALA A 56 -1.34 -21.52 -34.26
N PHE A 57 -0.13 -21.49 -34.82
CA PHE A 57 0.09 -21.80 -36.23
C PHE A 57 0.86 -23.12 -36.29
N ARG A 58 0.25 -24.09 -36.96
CA ARG A 58 0.85 -25.36 -37.38
C ARG A 58 1.93 -25.08 -38.42
N THR A 59 3.14 -25.56 -38.21
CA THR A 59 4.03 -26.01 -39.29
C THR A 59 4.83 -27.23 -38.81
N ARG A 60 4.96 -28.23 -39.71
CA ARG A 60 5.60 -29.54 -39.51
C ARG A 60 7.14 -29.46 -39.61
N PRO A 61 7.89 -30.51 -39.19
CA PRO A 61 9.30 -30.42 -38.81
C PRO A 61 10.27 -30.78 -39.94
N ARG A 62 11.55 -30.36 -39.78
CA ARG A 62 12.72 -31.01 -40.38
C ARG A 62 13.89 -31.01 -39.38
N PRO A 63 14.67 -32.12 -39.27
CA PRO A 63 15.78 -32.25 -38.32
C PRO A 63 17.12 -31.92 -38.99
N LEU A 64 18.13 -31.53 -38.19
CA LEU A 64 19.55 -31.77 -38.47
C LEU A 64 20.39 -31.66 -37.17
N LEU A 65 21.55 -32.31 -37.23
CA LEU A 65 22.38 -32.90 -36.17
C LEU A 65 23.50 -31.99 -35.62
N ALA A 66 24.09 -32.46 -34.51
CA ALA A 66 25.47 -32.28 -34.00
C ALA A 66 25.82 -30.93 -33.35
N GLY A 67 26.61 -30.83 -32.28
CA GLY A 67 27.37 -31.81 -31.49
C GLY A 67 28.42 -31.08 -30.63
N LEU A 68 28.90 -31.74 -29.55
CA LEU A 68 30.14 -31.46 -28.76
C LEU A 68 30.20 -30.11 -28.01
N ALA A 69 30.89 -29.90 -26.90
CA ALA A 69 31.60 -30.67 -25.86
C ALA A 69 32.15 -29.60 -24.88
N GLY A 70 32.51 -29.96 -23.65
CA GLY A 70 33.43 -29.13 -22.85
C GLY A 70 33.16 -29.12 -21.35
N ALA A 71 33.80 -30.04 -20.64
CA ALA A 71 33.97 -30.04 -19.20
C ALA A 71 35.06 -29.03 -18.76
N ALA A 72 34.99 -28.52 -17.53
CA ALA A 72 36.15 -28.28 -16.67
C ALA A 72 35.72 -28.03 -15.21
N ALA A 73 36.29 -28.82 -14.31
CA ALA A 73 36.24 -28.71 -12.85
C ALA A 73 37.49 -27.98 -12.32
N LEU A 74 37.46 -27.58 -11.03
CA LEU A 74 38.54 -27.46 -10.01
C LEU A 74 38.04 -26.45 -8.93
N ALA A 75 37.73 -26.82 -7.67
CA ALA A 75 38.60 -27.17 -6.52
C ALA A 75 39.60 -26.03 -6.20
N VAL A 76 39.72 -25.40 -5.02
CA VAL A 76 40.12 -25.82 -3.64
C VAL A 76 40.01 -24.49 -2.81
N GLY A 77 39.68 -24.39 -1.52
CA GLY A 77 40.21 -25.10 -0.36
C GLY A 77 39.72 -24.50 0.97
N ALA A 78 39.84 -25.32 2.00
CA ALA A 78 39.53 -25.02 3.38
C ALA A 78 40.70 -24.33 4.11
N ALA A 79 40.37 -23.57 5.17
CA ALA A 79 41.27 -23.35 6.29
C ALA A 79 40.45 -23.29 7.59
N VAL A 80 40.89 -24.06 8.59
CA VAL A 80 40.30 -24.22 9.92
C VAL A 80 41.32 -23.72 10.96
N LEU A 81 40.82 -23.29 12.13
CA LEU A 81 41.46 -23.14 13.46
C LEU A 81 42.28 -21.84 13.68
N LEU A 82 42.31 -21.16 14.84
CA LEU A 82 41.96 -21.44 16.25
C LEU A 82 41.89 -20.10 17.06
N ALA A 83 41.49 -20.22 18.32
CA ALA A 83 41.14 -19.19 19.32
C ALA A 83 42.16 -18.08 19.67
N GLY A 84 41.65 -16.99 20.26
CA GLY A 84 42.43 -16.02 21.04
C GLY A 84 41.52 -15.01 21.76
N ALA A 85 41.52 -15.03 23.10
CA ALA A 85 40.77 -14.12 23.97
C ALA A 85 41.66 -12.99 24.51
N GLY A 86 41.12 -11.76 24.48
CA GLY A 86 41.47 -10.58 25.31
C GLY A 86 42.59 -9.65 24.79
N PRO A 87 42.73 -8.40 25.33
CA PRO A 87 41.79 -7.55 26.08
C PRO A 87 41.54 -6.17 25.41
N ALA A 88 40.71 -5.35 26.05
CA ALA A 88 40.26 -4.02 25.63
C ALA A 88 41.39 -3.00 25.32
N ALA A 89 41.18 -2.18 24.30
CA ALA A 89 41.93 -0.95 24.05
C ALA A 89 40.99 0.20 23.62
N THR A 90 41.29 1.37 24.17
CA THR A 90 40.63 2.69 24.13
C THR A 90 40.25 3.24 22.75
N PRO A 91 39.22 4.11 22.65
CA PRO A 91 38.77 4.68 21.38
C PRO A 91 39.62 5.89 20.95
N GLU A 92 40.12 5.86 19.72
CA GLU A 92 40.65 7.05 19.02
C GLU A 92 39.50 7.91 18.44
N PRO A 93 39.63 9.25 18.44
CA PRO A 93 38.64 10.15 17.88
C PRO A 93 38.91 10.38 16.39
N GLY A 94 38.03 9.90 15.51
CA GLY A 94 38.14 10.22 14.09
C GLY A 94 37.49 9.22 13.14
N ARG A 95 36.20 8.90 13.32
CA ARG A 95 35.44 8.21 12.29
C ARG A 95 34.09 8.89 12.12
N ARG A 96 33.90 9.53 10.96
CA ARG A 96 32.59 10.00 10.49
C ARG A 96 31.58 8.86 10.64
N PRO A 97 30.39 9.08 11.21
CA PRO A 97 29.39 8.03 11.24
C PRO A 97 29.06 7.67 9.80
N ALA A 98 29.23 6.37 9.49
CA ALA A 98 28.73 5.78 8.27
C ALA A 98 27.24 6.15 8.16
N GLY A 99 26.84 6.59 6.96
CA GLY A 99 25.46 6.94 6.66
C GLY A 99 24.53 5.85 7.18
N THR A 100 23.50 6.28 7.90
CA THR A 100 22.45 5.42 8.43
C THR A 100 21.86 4.66 7.25
N SER A 101 22.31 3.43 7.04
CA SER A 101 21.57 2.44 6.28
C SER A 101 20.23 2.32 7.00
N VAL A 102 19.18 2.91 6.42
CA VAL A 102 17.82 2.71 6.91
C VAL A 102 17.58 1.23 6.76
N ALA A 103 17.65 0.49 7.88
CA ALA A 103 17.41 -0.93 7.88
C ALA A 103 16.01 -1.16 7.31
N ALA A 104 15.96 -1.75 6.11
CA ALA A 104 14.75 -2.28 5.50
C ALA A 104 13.95 -3.02 6.57
N SER A 105 12.80 -2.47 6.95
CA SER A 105 11.93 -3.08 7.95
C SER A 105 11.24 -4.27 7.30
N ARG A 106 11.76 -5.47 7.57
CA ARG A 106 11.14 -6.73 7.13
C ARG A 106 9.66 -6.75 7.54
N LEU A 107 8.81 -7.38 6.72
CA LEU A 107 7.40 -7.52 7.04
C LEU A 107 7.21 -8.20 8.40
N ALA A 108 6.37 -7.59 9.25
CA ALA A 108 5.98 -8.18 10.53
C ALA A 108 4.99 -9.33 10.31
N VAL A 109 5.14 -10.41 11.09
CA VAL A 109 4.14 -11.47 11.18
C VAL A 109 3.20 -11.13 12.33
N VAL A 110 1.91 -11.02 12.04
CA VAL A 110 0.86 -10.67 13.01
C VAL A 110 -0.05 -11.87 13.28
N PRO A 111 -0.63 -11.97 14.49
CA PRO A 111 -1.65 -12.97 14.78
C PRO A 111 -2.88 -12.82 13.87
N LEU A 112 -3.37 -13.96 13.38
CA LEU A 112 -4.60 -14.04 12.60
C LEU A 112 -5.76 -14.43 13.51
N GLY A 113 -6.82 -13.62 13.51
CA GLY A 113 -8.09 -14.01 14.12
C GLY A 113 -8.80 -15.11 13.32
N THR A 114 -9.73 -15.77 13.99
CA THR A 114 -10.60 -16.80 13.43
C THR A 114 -11.65 -16.14 12.55
N ALA A 115 -11.68 -16.51 11.27
CA ALA A 115 -12.73 -16.09 10.35
C ALA A 115 -13.91 -17.06 10.45
N SER A 116 -15.13 -16.53 10.55
CA SER A 116 -16.37 -17.29 10.49
C SER A 116 -17.37 -16.65 9.53
N SER A 117 -18.15 -17.48 8.84
CA SER A 117 -19.31 -17.07 8.05
C SER A 117 -20.58 -16.90 8.89
N ASP A 118 -20.52 -17.20 10.19
CA ASP A 118 -21.67 -17.13 11.08
C ASP A 118 -22.07 -15.68 11.37
N ASP A 119 -23.38 -15.41 11.39
CA ASP A 119 -24.00 -14.11 11.69
C ASP A 119 -23.41 -12.90 10.95
N VAL A 120 -22.79 -13.08 9.77
CA VAL A 120 -22.20 -11.98 8.98
C VAL A 120 -23.23 -10.88 8.71
N SER A 121 -24.46 -11.27 8.33
CA SER A 121 -25.54 -10.31 8.07
C SER A 121 -25.97 -9.56 9.33
N GLY A 122 -26.09 -10.24 10.48
CA GLY A 122 -26.48 -9.60 11.73
C GLY A 122 -25.41 -8.64 12.25
N GLN A 123 -24.13 -9.01 12.15
CA GLN A 123 -23.01 -8.13 12.50
C GLN A 123 -22.93 -6.90 11.60
N LEU A 124 -23.07 -7.06 10.28
CA LEU A 124 -23.09 -5.93 9.34
C LEU A 124 -24.31 -5.04 9.53
N GLU A 125 -25.47 -5.59 9.91
CA GLU A 125 -26.64 -4.76 10.26
C GLU A 125 -26.36 -3.91 11.50
N ARG A 126 -25.75 -4.47 12.56
CA ARG A 126 -25.36 -3.71 13.75
C ARG A 126 -24.40 -2.56 13.40
N ILE A 127 -23.38 -2.82 12.58
CA ILE A 127 -22.42 -1.80 12.10
C ILE A 127 -23.17 -0.74 11.27
N SER A 128 -24.09 -1.15 10.39
CA SER A 128 -24.87 -0.22 9.57
C SER A 128 -25.72 0.74 10.40
N LEU A 129 -26.26 0.30 11.53
CA LEU A 129 -27.06 1.12 12.43
C LEU A 129 -26.21 2.17 13.16
N VAL A 130 -24.95 1.85 13.46
CA VAL A 130 -23.98 2.83 13.98
C VAL A 130 -23.63 3.85 12.91
N ALA A 131 -23.33 3.40 11.69
CA ALA A 131 -23.03 4.27 10.56
C ALA A 131 -24.18 5.24 10.23
N ALA A 132 -25.43 4.78 10.33
CA ALA A 132 -26.63 5.60 10.11
C ALA A 132 -26.81 6.76 11.09
N ARG A 133 -26.13 6.72 12.25
CA ARG A 133 -26.20 7.76 13.29
C ARG A 133 -25.08 8.78 13.22
N SER A 134 -24.06 8.53 12.40
CA SER A 134 -22.90 9.42 12.27
C SER A 134 -23.32 10.73 11.59
N SER A 135 -23.30 11.86 12.30
CA SER A 135 -23.49 13.18 11.69
C SER A 135 -22.15 13.90 11.58
N ALA A 136 -21.63 14.03 10.36
CA ALA A 136 -20.52 14.93 10.07
C ALA A 136 -21.01 15.93 9.02
N GLU A 137 -22.01 16.73 9.39
CA GLU A 137 -22.54 17.79 8.54
C GLU A 137 -22.06 19.15 9.04
N GLY A 138 -21.85 20.07 8.10
CA GLY A 138 -21.41 21.42 8.41
C GLY A 138 -19.88 21.56 8.40
N GLY A 139 -19.37 22.10 7.31
CA GLY A 139 -17.98 22.52 7.14
C GLY A 139 -17.70 22.79 5.66
N ARG A 140 -16.54 23.37 5.37
CA ARG A 140 -16.05 23.55 3.99
C ARG A 140 -15.08 22.45 3.58
N TYR A 141 -14.31 21.95 4.53
CA TYR A 141 -13.33 20.90 4.35
C TYR A 141 -13.68 19.70 5.21
N SER A 142 -13.56 18.51 4.65
CA SER A 142 -13.41 17.32 5.48
C SER A 142 -11.96 17.24 5.95
N TYR A 143 -11.76 16.80 7.19
CA TYR A 143 -10.45 16.57 7.79
C TYR A 143 -10.37 15.11 8.23
N ARG A 144 -9.22 14.48 7.99
CA ARG A 144 -8.92 13.14 8.49
C ARG A 144 -7.47 13.01 8.86
N ARG A 145 -7.22 12.39 10.02
CA ARG A 145 -5.89 12.00 10.47
C ARG A 145 -5.78 10.49 10.53
N THR A 146 -4.75 9.96 9.87
CA THR A 146 -4.52 8.52 9.72
C THR A 146 -3.07 8.13 10.00
N LEU A 147 -2.88 6.90 10.44
CA LEU A 147 -1.62 6.17 10.31
C LEU A 147 -1.80 5.15 9.20
N TYR A 148 -0.79 4.96 8.36
CA TYR A 148 -0.79 3.85 7.41
C TYR A 148 0.62 3.44 7.02
N ALA A 149 0.75 2.17 6.64
CA ALA A 149 1.94 1.58 6.05
C ALA A 149 1.54 0.47 5.08
N PHE A 150 2.36 0.23 4.07
CA PHE A 150 2.16 -0.87 3.13
C PHE A 150 3.49 -1.47 2.69
N ALA A 151 3.41 -2.74 2.31
CA ALA A 151 4.53 -3.51 1.81
C ALA A 151 4.85 -3.12 0.37
N VAL A 152 6.13 -2.92 0.07
CA VAL A 152 6.65 -2.72 -1.28
C VAL A 152 7.76 -3.72 -1.61
N PRO A 153 7.96 -4.04 -2.90
CA PRO A 153 9.10 -4.85 -3.31
C PRO A 153 10.44 -4.15 -3.01
N VAL A 154 11.43 -4.89 -2.50
CA VAL A 154 12.77 -4.37 -2.14
C VAL A 154 13.61 -4.02 -3.40
N ARG A 155 13.20 -4.46 -4.60
CA ARG A 155 13.89 -4.16 -5.85
C ARG A 155 12.90 -3.68 -6.91
N GLU A 156 13.37 -2.77 -7.76
CA GLU A 156 12.62 -2.26 -8.90
C GLU A 156 12.43 -3.41 -9.91
N GLN A 157 11.17 -3.88 -10.04
CA GLN A 157 10.67 -5.05 -10.81
C GLN A 157 10.80 -6.40 -10.07
N THR A 158 9.75 -7.23 -9.93
CA THR A 158 8.62 -7.57 -10.81
C THR A 158 7.38 -7.91 -9.96
N MET A 159 6.24 -7.21 -10.12
CA MET A 159 4.92 -7.51 -9.50
C MET A 159 4.79 -7.41 -7.95
N PRO A 160 3.68 -6.85 -7.40
CA PRO A 160 3.36 -6.94 -5.97
C PRO A 160 3.25 -8.41 -5.50
N GLY A 161 3.94 -8.77 -4.42
CA GLY A 161 3.92 -10.14 -3.87
C GLY A 161 4.94 -11.11 -4.50
N GLU A 162 5.63 -10.69 -5.56
CA GLU A 162 6.78 -11.42 -6.11
C GLU A 162 8.09 -10.79 -5.62
N GLY A 163 8.96 -11.63 -5.05
CA GLY A 163 10.23 -11.20 -4.48
C GLY A 163 10.12 -10.74 -3.02
N PRO A 164 11.28 -10.43 -2.40
CA PRO A 164 11.30 -9.95 -1.02
C PRO A 164 10.56 -8.61 -0.92
N MET A 165 9.65 -8.54 0.04
CA MET A 165 8.87 -7.34 0.36
C MET A 165 9.39 -6.71 1.66
N GLU A 166 9.29 -5.39 1.74
CA GLU A 166 9.56 -4.61 2.95
C GLU A 166 8.40 -3.69 3.29
N MET A 167 8.16 -3.46 4.56
CA MET A 167 7.13 -2.52 5.00
C MET A 167 7.71 -1.13 4.90
N GLN A 168 7.04 -0.23 4.19
CA GLN A 168 7.42 1.18 4.22
C GLN A 168 7.34 1.73 5.65
N PRO A 169 8.14 2.75 5.98
CA PRO A 169 8.00 3.45 7.24
C PRO A 169 6.55 3.91 7.44
N MET A 170 6.03 3.74 8.66
CA MET A 170 4.70 4.22 9.02
C MET A 170 4.59 5.71 8.75
N VAL A 171 3.53 6.12 8.06
CA VAL A 171 3.27 7.52 7.79
C VAL A 171 2.04 7.97 8.55
N ARG A 172 2.18 9.10 9.24
CA ARG A 172 1.08 9.87 9.78
C ARG A 172 0.65 10.89 8.73
N ARG A 173 -0.56 10.73 8.22
CA ARG A 173 -1.18 11.66 7.27
C ARG A 173 -2.29 12.44 7.95
N GLU A 174 -2.24 13.75 7.83
CA GLU A 174 -3.41 14.61 7.94
C GLU A 174 -3.79 15.09 6.54
N ILE A 175 -5.07 15.12 6.24
CA ILE A 175 -5.57 15.54 4.94
C ILE A 175 -6.83 16.37 5.11
N TRP A 176 -6.94 17.41 4.28
CA TRP A 176 -8.09 18.28 4.14
C TRP A 176 -8.57 18.25 2.69
N VAL A 177 -9.84 17.92 2.49
CA VAL A 177 -10.49 17.87 1.17
C VAL A 177 -11.64 18.87 1.13
N GLU A 178 -11.68 19.72 0.11
CA GLU A 178 -12.71 20.75 -0.07
C GLU A 178 -14.01 20.11 -0.57
N GLN A 179 -15.08 20.26 0.20
CA GLN A 179 -16.34 19.56 -0.07
C GLN A 179 -17.30 20.34 -0.96
N ARG A 180 -17.13 21.67 -1.09
CA ARG A 180 -18.12 22.56 -1.73
C ARG A 180 -17.79 22.97 -3.16
N ARG A 181 -16.52 23.02 -3.55
CA ARG A 181 -16.10 23.54 -4.86
C ARG A 181 -15.46 22.46 -5.71
N PHE A 182 -15.76 22.47 -7.01
CA PHE A 182 -14.99 21.70 -7.99
C PHE A 182 -13.61 22.34 -8.16
N ASN A 183 -12.56 21.54 -8.32
CA ASN A 183 -11.17 22.00 -8.37
C ASN A 183 -10.77 22.87 -7.16
N GLY A 184 -11.25 22.49 -5.97
CA GLY A 184 -10.86 23.14 -4.72
C GLY A 184 -9.40 22.87 -4.36
N LYS A 185 -8.87 23.66 -3.43
CA LYS A 185 -7.53 23.41 -2.87
C LYS A 185 -7.64 22.44 -1.71
N GLY A 186 -6.84 21.38 -1.73
CA GLY A 186 -6.68 20.48 -0.60
C GLY A 186 -5.34 20.69 0.10
N LEU A 187 -5.20 20.10 1.28
CA LEU A 187 -3.94 20.08 2.02
C LEU A 187 -3.64 18.67 2.49
N ILE A 188 -2.39 18.25 2.35
CA ILE A 188 -1.85 17.03 2.94
C ILE A 188 -0.67 17.40 3.82
N ILE A 189 -0.61 16.78 5.00
CA ILE A 189 0.57 16.80 5.87
C ILE A 189 0.98 15.35 6.13
N ASP A 190 2.09 14.93 5.53
CA ASP A 190 2.68 13.59 5.73
C ASP A 190 3.94 13.71 6.59
N ASN A 191 3.91 13.13 7.79
CA ASN A 191 5.05 13.16 8.72
C ASN A 191 5.60 14.57 8.95
N GLY A 192 4.72 15.58 8.97
CA GLY A 192 5.07 16.99 9.13
C GLY A 192 5.43 17.72 7.83
N ARG A 193 5.57 17.03 6.70
CA ARG A 193 5.75 17.65 5.37
C ARG A 193 4.39 18.06 4.80
N GLN A 194 4.20 19.36 4.64
CA GLN A 194 2.99 19.95 4.10
C GLN A 194 3.04 20.06 2.57
N GLU A 195 1.91 19.79 1.92
CA GLU A 195 1.71 19.91 0.48
C GLU A 195 0.27 20.36 0.20
N GLU A 196 0.12 21.55 -0.37
CA GLU A 196 -1.16 21.99 -0.95
C GLU A 196 -1.29 21.42 -2.37
N TYR A 197 -2.49 21.00 -2.74
CA TYR A 197 -2.75 20.40 -4.04
C TYR A 197 -4.07 20.89 -4.64
N ASP A 198 -4.15 20.88 -5.97
CA ASP A 198 -5.40 21.04 -6.69
C ASP A 198 -6.16 19.71 -6.70
N GLN A 199 -7.40 19.72 -6.23
CA GLN A 199 -8.24 18.51 -6.23
C GLN A 199 -8.64 18.14 -7.65
N GLY A 200 -8.57 16.84 -7.95
CA GLY A 200 -8.94 16.28 -9.23
C GLY A 200 -10.25 15.50 -9.19
N ASP A 201 -10.45 14.67 -10.21
CA ASP A 201 -11.68 13.87 -10.38
C ASP A 201 -11.87 12.84 -9.25
N VAL A 202 -10.79 12.31 -8.69
CA VAL A 202 -10.84 11.32 -7.59
C VAL A 202 -11.45 11.95 -6.34
N GLU A 203 -10.91 13.08 -5.87
CA GLU A 203 -11.46 13.78 -4.71
C GLU A 203 -12.88 14.26 -4.99
N TYR A 204 -13.15 14.73 -6.22
CA TYR A 204 -14.48 15.17 -6.62
C TYR A 204 -15.55 14.10 -6.43
N ARG A 205 -15.31 12.87 -6.92
CA ARG A 205 -16.24 11.74 -6.81
C ARG A 205 -16.48 11.30 -5.36
N HIS A 206 -15.57 11.63 -4.46
CA HIS A 206 -15.64 11.29 -3.05
C HIS A 206 -16.20 12.43 -2.17
N ARG A 207 -16.65 13.54 -2.76
CA ARG A 207 -17.30 14.62 -2.00
C ARG A 207 -18.68 14.20 -1.52
N TYR A 208 -19.08 14.73 -0.37
CA TYR A 208 -20.35 14.41 0.29
C TYR A 208 -21.55 14.51 -0.65
N GLU A 209 -21.66 15.61 -1.41
CA GLU A 209 -22.78 15.83 -2.34
C GLU A 209 -22.82 14.84 -3.51
N GLU A 210 -21.65 14.39 -4.00
CA GLU A 210 -21.60 13.40 -5.08
C GLU A 210 -21.93 12.01 -4.55
N LEU A 211 -21.40 11.65 -3.38
CA LEU A 211 -21.73 10.41 -2.68
C LEU A 211 -23.22 10.34 -2.33
N ALA A 212 -23.86 11.45 -1.96
CA ALA A 212 -25.28 11.50 -1.64
C ALA A 212 -26.19 11.17 -2.84
N LYS A 213 -25.67 11.20 -4.08
CA LYS A 213 -26.41 10.82 -5.29
C LYS A 213 -26.40 9.31 -5.55
N LEU A 214 -25.55 8.56 -4.85
CA LEU A 214 -25.46 7.11 -5.00
C LEU A 214 -26.73 6.42 -4.46
N PRO A 215 -27.13 5.27 -5.03
CA PRO A 215 -28.25 4.50 -4.51
C PRO A 215 -28.02 4.07 -3.06
N THR A 216 -29.06 4.17 -2.22
CA THR A 216 -29.02 3.73 -0.82
C THR A 216 -29.76 2.39 -0.60
N ASN A 217 -30.35 1.83 -1.66
CA ASN A 217 -30.78 0.44 -1.65
C ASN A 217 -29.53 -0.47 -1.78
N PRO A 218 -29.31 -1.44 -0.88
CA PRO A 218 -28.11 -2.27 -0.90
C PRO A 218 -27.88 -3.06 -2.19
N ASP A 219 -28.94 -3.57 -2.80
CA ASP A 219 -28.85 -4.39 -4.01
C ASP A 219 -28.56 -3.52 -5.24
N ASP A 220 -29.21 -2.35 -5.35
CA ASP A 220 -28.95 -1.39 -6.42
C ASP A 220 -27.55 -0.78 -6.30
N LEU A 221 -27.11 -0.48 -5.08
CA LEU A 221 -25.76 0.01 -4.80
C LEU A 221 -24.70 -1.01 -5.20
N LEU A 222 -24.86 -2.26 -4.77
CA LEU A 222 -23.93 -3.33 -5.12
C LEU A 222 -23.91 -3.58 -6.63
N LYS A 223 -25.06 -3.53 -7.29
CA LYS A 223 -25.17 -3.62 -8.75
C LYS A 223 -24.43 -2.47 -9.45
N ALA A 224 -24.55 -1.25 -8.94
CA ALA A 224 -23.82 -0.09 -9.47
C ALA A 224 -22.31 -0.25 -9.32
N ILE A 225 -21.84 -0.65 -8.13
CA ILE A 225 -20.41 -0.90 -7.85
C ILE A 225 -19.86 -1.94 -8.82
N TYR A 226 -20.57 -3.05 -8.99
CA TYR A 226 -20.16 -4.10 -9.92
C TYR A 226 -20.17 -3.70 -11.41
N ALA A 227 -20.89 -2.64 -11.77
CA ALA A 227 -20.93 -2.13 -13.13
C ALA A 227 -19.83 -1.08 -13.40
N ASP A 228 -19.23 -0.53 -12.33
CA ASP A 228 -18.19 0.49 -12.41
C ASP A 228 -17.00 -0.04 -13.21
N PRO A 229 -16.56 0.66 -14.27
CA PRO A 229 -15.35 0.32 -15.03
C PRO A 229 -14.11 0.09 -14.17
N GLU A 230 -13.96 0.80 -13.05
CA GLU A 230 -12.84 0.62 -12.14
C GLU A 230 -12.86 -0.77 -11.47
N THR A 231 -14.04 -1.40 -11.34
CA THR A 231 -14.17 -2.77 -10.80
C THR A 231 -14.08 -3.86 -11.88
N LYS A 232 -13.85 -3.50 -13.15
CA LYS A 232 -13.77 -4.46 -14.26
C LYS A 232 -12.43 -5.18 -14.28
N GLU A 233 -12.46 -6.39 -14.82
CA GLU A 233 -11.36 -7.34 -14.79
C GLU A 233 -10.08 -6.80 -15.42
N GLY A 234 -8.99 -6.88 -14.66
CA GLY A 234 -7.63 -6.65 -15.12
C GLY A 234 -6.66 -7.62 -14.47
N ASP A 235 -6.88 -8.01 -13.21
CA ASP A 235 -5.84 -8.38 -12.25
C ASP A 235 -5.90 -9.76 -11.62
N GLY A 236 -6.78 -10.63 -12.12
CA GLY A 236 -7.04 -11.92 -11.49
C GLY A 236 -7.64 -11.83 -10.06
N THR A 237 -7.68 -10.66 -9.41
CA THR A 237 -8.48 -10.43 -8.21
C THR A 237 -9.92 -10.78 -8.54
N THR A 238 -10.62 -11.45 -7.64
CA THR A 238 -12.01 -11.82 -7.97
C THR A 238 -12.89 -10.58 -8.02
N ARG A 239 -13.95 -10.63 -8.84
CA ARG A 239 -14.94 -9.55 -8.93
C ARG A 239 -15.51 -9.18 -7.56
N GLN A 240 -15.71 -10.17 -6.70
CA GLN A 240 -16.20 -9.98 -5.34
C GLN A 240 -15.17 -9.29 -4.45
N GLN A 241 -13.87 -9.58 -4.61
CA GLN A 241 -12.82 -8.87 -3.89
C GLN A 241 -12.75 -7.41 -4.30
N ARG A 242 -12.79 -7.11 -5.61
CA ARG A 242 -12.81 -5.72 -6.08
C ARG A 242 -14.00 -4.94 -5.52
N ALA A 243 -15.20 -5.52 -5.57
CA ALA A 243 -16.36 -4.87 -4.96
C ALA A 243 -16.21 -4.65 -3.45
N PHE A 244 -15.61 -5.62 -2.73
CA PHE A 244 -15.26 -5.44 -1.32
C PHE A 244 -14.30 -4.25 -1.17
N ASP A 245 -13.15 -4.26 -1.83
CA ASP A 245 -12.12 -3.21 -1.72
C ASP A 245 -12.61 -1.82 -2.16
N THR A 246 -13.48 -1.72 -3.17
CA THR A 246 -14.15 -0.47 -3.56
C THR A 246 -15.01 0.07 -2.42
N ILE A 247 -15.84 -0.78 -1.81
CA ILE A 247 -16.64 -0.36 -0.64
C ILE A 247 -15.73 0.04 0.52
N GLY A 248 -14.66 -0.71 0.77
CA GLY A 248 -13.66 -0.36 1.80
C GLY A 248 -13.06 1.03 1.57
N THR A 249 -12.69 1.34 0.33
CA THR A 249 -12.17 2.67 -0.05
C THR A 249 -13.21 3.77 0.18
N LEU A 250 -14.49 3.51 -0.10
CA LEU A 250 -15.59 4.45 0.21
C LEU A 250 -15.80 4.60 1.72
N LEU A 251 -15.68 3.54 2.51
CA LEU A 251 -15.81 3.59 3.97
C LEU A 251 -14.63 4.27 4.65
N GLU A 252 -13.45 4.25 4.03
CA GLU A 252 -12.29 4.99 4.52
C GLU A 252 -12.49 6.50 4.39
N GLN A 253 -13.38 6.96 3.50
CA GLN A 253 -13.63 8.38 3.23
C GLN A 253 -13.91 9.19 4.51
N GLU A 254 -13.63 10.48 4.40
CA GLU A 254 -13.55 11.38 5.55
C GLU A 254 -14.93 11.63 6.15
N VAL A 255 -15.94 11.73 5.28
CA VAL A 255 -17.33 11.99 5.65
C VAL A 255 -18.26 11.30 4.65
N LEU A 256 -19.06 10.36 5.13
CA LEU A 256 -20.08 9.69 4.33
C LEU A 256 -21.49 10.21 4.70
N PRO A 257 -22.38 10.39 3.71
CA PRO A 257 -23.81 10.52 3.99
C PRO A 257 -24.29 9.32 4.83
N PRO A 258 -25.03 9.52 5.93
CA PRO A 258 -25.31 8.44 6.89
C PRO A 258 -26.08 7.27 6.27
N ALA A 259 -27.05 7.60 5.40
CA ALA A 259 -27.84 6.62 4.67
C ALA A 259 -26.98 5.79 3.70
N LEU A 260 -26.00 6.41 3.04
CA LEU A 260 -25.06 5.70 2.18
C LEU A 260 -24.12 4.81 3.00
N GLY A 261 -23.58 5.31 4.11
CA GLY A 261 -22.72 4.52 5.00
C GLY A 261 -23.41 3.24 5.46
N ALA A 262 -24.66 3.34 5.90
CA ALA A 262 -25.47 2.18 6.27
C ALA A 262 -25.72 1.24 5.08
N ALA A 263 -26.04 1.78 3.90
CA ALA A 263 -26.27 1.00 2.69
C ALA A 263 -25.03 0.22 2.25
N LEU A 264 -23.83 0.81 2.34
CA LEU A 264 -22.56 0.16 2.02
C LEU A 264 -22.33 -1.08 2.88
N TYR A 265 -22.53 -1.00 4.21
CA TYR A 265 -22.41 -2.18 5.09
C TYR A 265 -23.45 -3.27 4.79
N ARG A 266 -24.69 -2.88 4.49
CA ARG A 266 -25.72 -3.84 4.07
C ARG A 266 -25.40 -4.48 2.72
N ALA A 267 -24.83 -3.73 1.79
CA ALA A 267 -24.39 -4.25 0.48
C ALA A 267 -23.25 -5.27 0.64
N VAL A 268 -22.31 -5.02 1.56
CA VAL A 268 -21.21 -5.95 1.86
C VAL A 268 -21.74 -7.31 2.32
N ALA A 269 -22.85 -7.35 3.05
CA ALA A 269 -23.47 -8.61 3.49
C ALA A 269 -23.99 -9.48 2.32
N ARG A 270 -24.11 -8.90 1.12
CA ARG A 270 -24.51 -9.60 -0.11
C ARG A 270 -23.32 -10.06 -0.95
N ILE A 271 -22.09 -9.70 -0.59
CA ILE A 271 -20.88 -10.11 -1.31
C ILE A 271 -20.48 -11.53 -0.86
N PRO A 272 -20.38 -12.50 -1.78
CA PRO A 272 -19.91 -13.84 -1.45
C PRO A 272 -18.48 -13.84 -0.88
N GLY A 273 -18.27 -14.63 0.17
CA GLY A 273 -16.96 -14.83 0.81
C GLY A 273 -16.63 -13.84 1.93
N VAL A 274 -17.55 -12.94 2.27
CA VAL A 274 -17.39 -12.08 3.46
C VAL A 274 -17.55 -12.91 4.74
N THR A 275 -16.68 -12.64 5.70
CA THR A 275 -16.60 -13.32 7.01
C THR A 275 -16.43 -12.28 8.11
N ILE A 276 -16.71 -12.69 9.36
CA ILE A 276 -16.34 -11.94 10.56
C ILE A 276 -15.09 -12.57 11.16
N VAL A 277 -14.11 -11.74 11.47
CA VAL A 277 -12.89 -12.10 12.18
C VAL A 277 -13.01 -11.65 13.62
N ASP A 278 -12.85 -12.59 14.55
CA ASP A 278 -13.04 -12.39 15.99
C ASP A 278 -12.03 -11.41 16.62
N ARG A 279 -10.83 -11.28 16.06
CA ARG A 279 -9.77 -10.39 16.53
C ARG A 279 -8.91 -9.89 15.37
N SER A 280 -8.77 -8.57 15.31
CA SER A 280 -7.85 -7.86 14.43
C SER A 280 -7.26 -6.64 15.15
N GLN A 281 -6.20 -6.06 14.60
CA GLN A 281 -5.51 -4.89 15.16
C GLN A 281 -5.15 -3.89 14.06
N ASP A 282 -5.47 -2.62 14.28
CA ASP A 282 -5.19 -1.53 13.33
C ASP A 282 -3.74 -1.01 13.44
N ALA A 283 -3.38 -0.03 12.59
CA ALA A 283 -2.03 0.55 12.61
C ALA A 283 -1.67 1.31 13.90
N ALA A 284 -2.66 1.64 14.74
CA ALA A 284 -2.45 2.31 16.03
C ALA A 284 -2.37 1.30 17.20
N GLY A 285 -2.48 0.00 16.93
CA GLY A 285 -2.45 -1.05 17.94
C GLY A 285 -3.79 -1.31 18.63
N ARG A 286 -4.89 -0.69 18.17
CA ARG A 286 -6.23 -0.88 18.75
C ARG A 286 -6.79 -2.22 18.28
N GLU A 287 -7.23 -3.05 19.23
CA GLU A 287 -7.87 -4.33 18.92
C GLU A 287 -9.36 -4.17 18.63
N GLY A 288 -9.84 -4.91 17.63
CA GLY A 288 -11.22 -4.88 17.19
C GLY A 288 -11.74 -6.24 16.72
N ILE A 289 -13.00 -6.27 16.32
CA ILE A 289 -13.53 -7.28 15.41
C ILE A 289 -13.32 -6.80 13.98
N ALA A 290 -13.31 -7.70 13.00
CA ALA A 290 -13.22 -7.27 11.60
C ALA A 290 -14.24 -7.92 10.68
N VAL A 291 -14.69 -7.14 9.69
CA VAL A 291 -15.36 -7.66 8.50
C VAL A 291 -14.25 -7.95 7.49
N ALA A 292 -14.18 -9.18 6.98
CA ALA A 292 -13.07 -9.61 6.17
C ALA A 292 -13.50 -10.35 4.91
N ARG A 293 -12.67 -10.26 3.88
CA ARG A 293 -12.76 -11.12 2.70
C ARG A 293 -11.38 -11.62 2.33
N GLU A 294 -11.29 -12.90 1.97
CA GLU A 294 -10.07 -13.55 1.52
C GLU A 294 -10.11 -13.75 0.01
N ASP A 295 -8.98 -13.48 -0.64
CA ASP A 295 -8.78 -13.65 -2.07
C ASP A 295 -7.33 -14.02 -2.33
N LYS A 296 -7.09 -15.08 -3.11
CA LYS A 296 -5.74 -15.49 -3.56
C LYS A 296 -4.69 -15.59 -2.44
N GLY A 297 -5.05 -16.14 -1.29
CA GLY A 297 -4.12 -16.34 -0.17
C GLY A 297 -3.77 -15.06 0.62
N ALA A 298 -4.53 -13.97 0.43
CA ALA A 298 -4.48 -12.78 1.28
C ALA A 298 -5.89 -12.41 1.76
N ARG A 299 -5.97 -11.85 2.97
CA ARG A 299 -7.22 -11.42 3.59
C ARG A 299 -7.18 -9.93 3.88
N THR A 300 -8.17 -9.21 3.36
CA THR A 300 -8.44 -7.81 3.72
C THR A 300 -9.40 -7.81 4.91
N GLU A 301 -9.07 -7.05 5.96
CA GLU A 301 -9.83 -6.95 7.20
C GLU A 301 -10.15 -5.48 7.49
N TRP A 302 -11.43 -5.13 7.60
CA TRP A 302 -11.92 -3.84 8.08
C TRP A 302 -12.21 -3.93 9.56
N ILE A 303 -11.53 -3.11 10.35
CA ILE A 303 -11.43 -3.27 11.78
C ILE A 303 -12.37 -2.28 12.45
N PHE A 304 -13.18 -2.80 13.37
CA PHE A 304 -14.18 -2.05 14.12
C PHE A 304 -13.93 -2.20 15.61
N ASP A 305 -14.19 -1.15 16.37
CA ASP A 305 -14.20 -1.22 17.83
C ASP A 305 -15.21 -2.27 18.29
N ARG A 306 -14.84 -3.09 19.27
CA ARG A 306 -15.70 -4.21 19.72
C ARG A 306 -16.99 -3.74 20.38
N THR A 307 -16.97 -2.55 20.97
CA THR A 307 -18.06 -2.01 21.79
C THR A 307 -18.87 -1.00 21.00
N THR A 308 -18.20 -0.01 20.40
CA THR A 308 -18.87 1.08 19.67
C THR A 308 -19.19 0.71 18.23
N LEU A 309 -18.53 -0.32 17.68
CA LEU A 309 -18.59 -0.69 16.26
C LEU A 309 -18.16 0.45 15.32
N GLU A 310 -17.40 1.43 15.83
CA GLU A 310 -16.81 2.48 15.01
C GLU A 310 -15.67 1.91 14.18
N TYR A 311 -15.55 2.38 12.93
CA TYR A 311 -14.47 1.96 12.04
C TYR A 311 -13.12 2.52 12.53
N LEU A 312 -12.19 1.61 12.82
CA LEU A 312 -10.85 1.93 13.32
C LEU A 312 -9.81 2.01 12.21
N GLY A 313 -9.96 1.22 11.15
CA GLY A 313 -8.97 1.14 10.07
C GLY A 313 -9.10 -0.17 9.30
N ARG A 314 -8.11 -0.49 8.47
CA ARG A 314 -8.03 -1.76 7.75
C ARG A 314 -6.65 -2.37 7.82
N ARG A 315 -6.55 -3.67 7.56
CA ARG A 315 -5.28 -4.31 7.22
C ARG A 315 -5.44 -5.35 6.11
N LYS A 316 -4.34 -5.67 5.44
CA LYS A 316 -4.22 -6.79 4.51
C LYS A 316 -3.13 -7.72 5.02
N VAL A 317 -3.45 -8.99 5.17
CA VAL A 317 -2.56 -10.01 5.74
C VAL A 317 -2.48 -11.23 4.84
N GLN A 318 -1.30 -11.84 4.78
CA GLN A 318 -1.10 -13.10 4.08
C GLN A 318 -1.76 -14.25 4.87
N THR A 319 -2.58 -15.09 4.23
CA THR A 319 -3.26 -16.22 4.89
C THR A 319 -2.62 -17.57 4.60
N GLU A 320 -1.78 -17.65 3.57
CA GLU A 320 -1.09 -18.86 3.13
C GLU A 320 0.42 -18.63 2.95
N ASP A 321 1.22 -19.68 3.08
CA ASP A 321 2.64 -19.62 2.75
C ASP A 321 2.84 -19.59 1.24
N THR A 322 3.68 -18.67 0.76
CA THR A 322 4.17 -18.63 -0.62
C THR A 322 5.69 -18.78 -0.64
N ARG A 323 6.29 -18.68 -1.84
CA ARG A 323 7.74 -18.63 -2.00
C ARG A 323 8.39 -17.46 -1.24
N TRP A 324 7.68 -16.34 -1.12
CA TRP A 324 8.24 -15.08 -0.62
C TRP A 324 7.54 -14.55 0.62
N LEU A 325 6.27 -14.91 0.82
CA LEU A 325 5.44 -14.45 1.93
C LEU A 325 5.10 -15.62 2.84
N LYS A 326 5.05 -15.34 4.15
CA LYS A 326 4.61 -16.29 5.16
C LYS A 326 3.22 -15.95 5.63
N LYS A 327 2.45 -16.97 5.98
CA LYS A 327 1.18 -16.79 6.67
C LYS A 327 1.35 -15.87 7.87
N GLY A 328 0.45 -14.90 7.99
CA GLY A 328 0.47 -13.85 9.01
C GLY A 328 1.30 -12.61 8.65
N MET A 329 2.04 -12.58 7.53
CA MET A 329 2.74 -11.36 7.12
C MET A 329 1.76 -10.22 6.86
N LEU A 330 2.04 -9.07 7.46
CA LEU A 330 1.27 -7.84 7.28
C LEU A 330 1.69 -7.15 5.98
N LEU A 331 0.74 -7.03 5.04
CA LEU A 331 0.96 -6.45 3.70
C LEU A 331 0.54 -4.98 3.64
N ALA A 332 -0.50 -4.60 4.38
CA ALA A 332 -0.91 -3.20 4.53
C ALA A 332 -1.63 -3.02 5.87
N THR A 333 -1.56 -1.83 6.43
CA THR A 333 -2.31 -1.46 7.64
C THR A 333 -2.64 0.02 7.64
N THR A 334 -3.81 0.37 8.15
CA THR A 334 -4.27 1.74 8.37
C THR A 334 -4.91 1.86 9.75
N ALA A 335 -4.92 3.07 10.30
CA ALA A 335 -5.73 3.45 11.44
C ALA A 335 -6.27 4.86 11.22
N VAL A 336 -7.57 5.03 11.38
CA VAL A 336 -8.23 6.32 11.43
C VAL A 336 -8.16 6.82 12.86
N LEU A 337 -7.38 7.88 13.08
CA LEU A 337 -7.21 8.49 14.38
C LEU A 337 -8.27 9.54 14.66
N GLU A 338 -8.71 10.25 13.61
CA GLU A 338 -9.61 11.38 13.74
C GLU A 338 -10.29 11.68 12.39
N ARG A 339 -11.55 12.14 12.44
CA ARG A 339 -12.34 12.63 11.31
C ARG A 339 -13.21 13.78 11.77
N ALA A 340 -13.37 14.81 10.95
CA ALA A 340 -14.27 15.92 11.22
C ALA A 340 -14.59 16.71 9.94
N MET A 341 -15.56 17.62 10.06
CA MET A 341 -15.72 18.74 9.14
C MET A 341 -15.17 20.01 9.78
N VAL A 342 -14.44 20.82 9.01
CA VAL A 342 -13.84 22.08 9.44
C VAL A 342 -14.10 23.18 8.41
N ASP A 343 -14.09 24.45 8.83
CA ASP A 343 -14.42 25.59 7.96
C ASP A 343 -13.23 26.12 7.17
N THR A 344 -12.01 25.90 7.64
CA THR A 344 -10.79 26.47 7.06
C THR A 344 -9.77 25.39 6.72
N LEU A 345 -9.03 25.61 5.64
CA LEU A 345 -7.97 24.72 5.20
C LEU A 345 -6.87 24.68 6.26
N GLY A 346 -6.47 23.48 6.69
CA GLY A 346 -5.43 23.29 7.71
C GLY A 346 -5.91 23.42 9.16
N ALA A 347 -7.18 23.74 9.43
CA ALA A 347 -7.72 23.71 10.78
C ALA A 347 -7.92 22.28 11.27
N ARG A 348 -7.56 22.04 12.54
CA ARG A 348 -7.91 20.81 13.24
C ARG A 348 -9.22 21.03 14.04
N PRO A 349 -9.96 19.95 14.36
CA PRO A 349 -11.23 20.03 15.09
C PRO A 349 -11.10 20.60 16.50
#